data_AF-A0A9D7S3I1-F1
#
_entry.id   AF-A0A9D7S3I1-F1
#
_cell.length_a   1.000
_cell.length_b   1.000
_cell.length_c   1.000
_cell.angle_alpha   90.00
_cell.angle_beta   90.00
_cell.angle_gamma   90.00
#
_symmetry.space_group_name_H-M   'P 1'
#
loop_
_entity.id
_entity.type
_entity.pdbx_description
1 polymer ?
#
loop_
_entity_poly.entity_id
_entity_poly.type
_entity_poly.pdbx_seq_one_letter_code
_entity_poly.pdbx_strand_id
1 'polypeptide(L)'
;MSKLETVPPLQASAAATQPGWLGALLDPASLLTRGFGSFGLLAAFTVSGLAFSAISLQAALDMSRSGIIDDTAALLIVLRGALLGTLGVALVGLIAHLATRVFGIARPLSQTLSAVALAYGGALVYGVVGLSLNLTLGWATAVSSGLTGLLWSLGPMFAVLRELAGGRAGVAALLASLGGGALLFGWFLVGVGT
;
A
#
# COMPACT_ATOMS: atom_id res chain seq x y z
N MET A 1 22.83 23.88 21.79
CA MET A 1 21.56 24.02 21.03
C MET A 1 21.84 23.62 19.59
N SER A 2 21.59 22.35 19.28
CA SER A 2 21.86 21.75 17.97
C SER A 2 20.89 22.32 16.94
N LYS A 3 21.41 22.84 15.82
CA LYS A 3 20.58 23.26 14.68
C LYS A 3 19.77 22.03 14.23
N LEU A 4 18.46 22.08 14.43
CA LEU A 4 17.51 21.23 13.73
C LEU A 4 17.68 21.54 12.24
N GLU A 5 18.55 20.79 11.56
CA GLU A 5 18.49 20.68 10.11
C GLU A 5 17.07 20.22 9.81
N THR A 6 16.27 21.15 9.31
CA THR A 6 14.98 20.88 8.71
C THR A 6 15.27 20.00 7.51
N VAL A 7 15.27 18.69 7.74
CA VAL A 7 15.29 17.69 6.69
C VAL A 7 14.18 18.10 5.72
N PRO A 8 14.51 18.45 4.46
CA PRO A 8 13.51 18.95 3.53
C PRO A 8 12.36 17.94 3.45
N PRO A 9 11.10 18.36 3.24
CA PRO A 9 10.02 17.42 2.95
C PRO A 9 10.48 16.47 1.83
N LEU A 10 9.88 15.27 1.72
CA LEU A 10 10.08 14.39 0.55
C LEU A 10 9.71 15.20 -0.70
N GLN A 11 10.66 15.99 -1.20
CA GLN A 11 10.56 16.72 -2.45
C GLN A 11 10.93 15.67 -3.46
N ALA A 12 9.90 15.05 -4.02
CA ALA A 12 9.98 14.25 -5.21
C ALA A 12 10.96 14.93 -6.18
N SER A 13 12.18 14.41 -6.25
CA SER A 13 13.23 15.04 -7.02
C SER A 13 12.87 14.94 -8.49
N ALA A 14 12.86 16.13 -9.11
CA ALA A 14 12.92 16.42 -10.53
C ALA A 14 11.61 16.32 -11.36
N ALA A 15 11.07 17.50 -11.67
CA ALA A 15 10.52 17.84 -12.98
C ALA A 15 9.55 16.83 -13.64
N ALA A 16 8.63 16.25 -12.87
CA ALA A 16 7.53 15.49 -13.45
C ALA A 16 6.51 16.49 -14.02
N THR A 17 6.52 16.65 -15.34
CA THR A 17 5.40 17.18 -16.13
C THR A 17 4.08 16.73 -15.48
N GLN A 18 3.13 17.66 -15.28
CA GLN A 18 1.78 17.30 -14.84
C GLN A 18 1.33 16.08 -15.65
N PRO A 19 1.06 14.92 -15.01
CA PRO A 19 0.59 13.79 -15.77
C PRO A 19 -0.73 14.23 -16.38
N GLY A 20 -0.84 14.16 -17.71
CA GLY A 20 -2.14 14.26 -18.35
C GLY A 20 -3.09 13.25 -17.72
N TRP A 21 -4.40 13.40 -17.94
CA TRP A 21 -5.43 12.53 -17.38
C TRP A 21 -5.12 11.01 -17.52
N LEU A 22 -4.40 10.60 -18.57
CA LEU A 22 -3.87 9.24 -18.74
C LEU A 22 -2.83 8.84 -17.69
N GLY A 23 -1.88 9.71 -17.38
CA GLY A 23 -0.89 9.45 -16.32
C GLY A 23 -1.52 9.43 -14.92
N ALA A 24 -2.58 10.22 -14.71
CA ALA A 24 -3.38 10.17 -13.48
C ALA A 24 -4.16 8.85 -13.34
N LEU A 25 -4.68 8.31 -14.44
CA LEU A 25 -5.34 7.00 -14.51
C LEU A 25 -4.37 5.83 -14.32
N LEU A 26 -3.20 5.92 -14.95
CA LEU A 26 -2.21 4.86 -14.92
C LEU A 26 -1.46 4.82 -13.58
N ASP A 27 -1.14 5.98 -12.99
CA ASP A 27 -0.41 6.06 -11.72
C ASP A 27 -1.13 6.93 -10.69
N PRO A 28 -2.31 6.51 -10.20
CA PRO A 28 -3.08 7.27 -9.22
C PRO A 28 -2.35 7.37 -7.87
N ALA A 29 -1.48 6.41 -7.58
CA ALA A 29 -0.67 6.41 -6.38
C ALA A 29 0.41 7.51 -6.42
N SER A 30 1.00 7.82 -7.58
CA SER A 30 1.90 8.99 -7.72
C SER A 30 1.22 10.33 -7.39
N LEU A 31 -0.11 10.43 -7.55
CA LEU A 31 -0.87 11.63 -7.21
C LEU A 31 -1.09 11.76 -5.71
N LEU A 32 -1.45 10.65 -5.05
CA LEU A 32 -1.64 10.61 -3.59
C LEU A 32 -0.32 10.83 -2.84
N THR A 33 0.78 10.38 -3.42
CA THR A 33 2.12 10.49 -2.84
C THR A 33 2.71 11.92 -2.98
N ARG A 34 2.31 12.73 -3.97
CA ARG A 34 2.74 14.15 -4.05
C ARG A 34 2.33 15.00 -2.82
N GLY A 35 1.35 14.53 -2.03
CA GLY A 35 0.92 15.14 -0.77
C GLY A 35 1.69 14.69 0.49
N PHE A 36 2.82 13.97 0.37
CA PHE A 36 3.53 13.34 1.49
C PHE A 36 3.82 14.23 2.72
N GLY A 37 3.82 15.56 2.57
CA GLY A 37 4.11 16.48 3.67
C GLY A 37 2.92 16.80 4.60
N SER A 38 1.67 16.58 4.18
CA SER A 38 0.49 17.09 4.90
C SER A 38 -0.40 16.03 5.56
N PHE A 39 -0.20 14.75 5.25
CA PHE A 39 -1.05 13.68 5.80
C PHE A 39 -0.51 13.15 7.13
N GLY A 40 -1.34 13.24 8.18
CA GLY A 40 -1.06 12.62 9.47
C GLY A 40 -1.01 11.09 9.35
N LEU A 41 -0.29 10.44 10.28
CA LEU A 41 -0.14 8.97 10.31
C LEU A 41 -1.47 8.23 10.22
N LEU A 42 -2.48 8.72 10.94
CA LEU A 42 -3.82 8.12 10.94
C LEU A 42 -4.42 8.10 9.52
N ALA A 43 -4.33 9.22 8.79
CA ALA A 43 -4.84 9.29 7.41
C ALA A 43 -4.05 8.41 6.43
N ALA A 44 -2.73 8.25 6.65
CA ALA A 44 -1.93 7.37 5.82
C ALA A 44 -2.31 5.89 6.03
N PHE A 45 -2.49 5.47 7.28
CA PHE A 45 -2.88 4.10 7.61
C PHE A 45 -4.35 3.80 7.33
N THR A 46 -5.25 4.79 7.28
CA THR A 46 -6.61 4.55 6.79
C THR A 46 -6.60 4.21 5.30
N VAL A 47 -5.73 4.83 4.49
CA VAL A 47 -5.60 4.47 3.06
C VAL A 47 -5.18 3.01 2.89
N SER A 48 -4.12 2.57 3.58
CA SER A 48 -3.65 1.19 3.47
C SER A 48 -4.62 0.19 4.12
N GLY A 49 -5.22 0.53 5.27
CA GLY A 49 -6.23 -0.28 5.93
C GLY A 49 -7.46 -0.49 5.04
N LEU A 50 -8.00 0.58 4.45
CA LEU A 50 -9.13 0.49 3.53
C LEU A 50 -8.78 -0.30 2.26
N ALA A 51 -7.56 -0.16 1.73
CA ALA A 51 -7.12 -0.92 0.56
C ALA A 51 -7.21 -2.42 0.82
N PHE A 52 -6.58 -2.90 1.90
CA PHE A 52 -6.60 -4.32 2.23
C PHE A 52 -7.99 -4.81 2.67
N SER A 53 -8.78 -3.98 3.36
CA SER A 53 -10.19 -4.31 3.66
C SER A 53 -11.01 -4.51 2.39
N ALA A 54 -10.87 -3.63 1.39
CA ALA A 54 -11.61 -3.73 0.13
C ALA A 54 -11.20 -4.97 -0.67
N ILE A 55 -9.91 -5.33 -0.66
CA ILE A 55 -9.39 -6.54 -1.32
C ILE A 55 -9.90 -7.79 -0.60
N SER A 56 -9.82 -7.83 0.73
CA SER A 56 -10.32 -8.95 1.54
C SER A 56 -11.84 -9.10 1.44
N LEU A 57 -12.60 -8.01 1.34
CA LEU A 57 -14.04 -8.06 1.13
C LEU A 57 -14.39 -8.67 -0.22
N GLN A 58 -13.66 -8.32 -1.28
CA GLN A 58 -13.85 -8.98 -2.58
C GLN A 58 -13.59 -10.48 -2.49
N ALA A 59 -12.51 -10.90 -1.83
CA ALA A 59 -12.21 -12.32 -1.63
C ALA A 59 -13.30 -13.04 -0.82
N ALA A 60 -13.75 -12.42 0.27
CA ALA A 60 -14.81 -12.96 1.11
C ALA A 60 -16.14 -13.11 0.34
N LEU A 61 -16.52 -12.11 -0.47
CA LEU A 61 -17.72 -12.16 -1.31
C LEU A 61 -17.62 -13.27 -2.37
N ASP A 62 -16.45 -13.41 -3.00
CA ASP A 62 -16.22 -14.45 -4.02
C ASP A 62 -16.33 -15.87 -3.41
N MET A 63 -15.76 -16.07 -2.21
CA MET A 63 -15.83 -17.34 -1.48
C MET A 63 -17.23 -17.63 -0.93
N SER A 64 -17.91 -16.61 -0.37
CA SER A 64 -19.27 -16.73 0.18
C SER A 64 -20.28 -17.10 -0.92
N ARG A 65 -20.22 -16.46 -2.10
CA ARG A 65 -21.07 -16.82 -3.25
C ARG A 65 -20.83 -18.23 -3.76
N SER A 66 -19.60 -18.73 -3.61
CA SER A 66 -19.23 -20.09 -3.99
C SER A 66 -19.63 -21.13 -2.93
N GLY A 67 -20.22 -20.69 -1.80
CA GLY A 67 -20.61 -21.56 -0.69
C GLY A 67 -19.42 -22.12 0.09
N ILE A 68 -18.21 -21.57 -0.09
CA ILE A 68 -16.99 -22.05 0.57
C ILE A 68 -16.96 -21.61 2.04
N ILE A 69 -17.47 -20.41 2.32
CA ILE A 69 -17.47 -19.80 3.66
C ILE A 69 -18.84 -19.23 4.01
N ASP A 70 -19.12 -19.11 5.31
CA ASP A 70 -20.31 -18.42 5.82
C ASP A 70 -20.08 -16.91 6.03
N ASP A 71 -21.14 -16.19 6.40
CA ASP A 71 -21.09 -14.73 6.62
C ASP A 71 -20.16 -14.32 7.77
N THR A 72 -19.99 -15.19 8.77
CA THR A 72 -19.12 -14.93 9.93
C THR A 72 -17.66 -15.01 9.52
N ALA A 73 -17.30 -16.05 8.76
CA ALA A 73 -15.99 -16.22 8.16
C ALA A 73 -15.67 -15.09 7.18
N ALA A 74 -16.65 -14.65 6.37
CA ALA A 74 -16.51 -13.50 5.50
C ALA A 74 -16.16 -12.22 6.26
N LEU A 75 -16.86 -11.92 7.37
CA LEU A 75 -16.55 -10.77 8.22
C LEU A 75 -15.13 -10.86 8.82
N LEU A 76 -14.72 -12.04 9.28
CA LEU A 76 -13.38 -12.25 9.83
C LEU A 76 -12.28 -12.02 8.78
N ILE A 77 -12.48 -12.44 7.53
CA ILE A 77 -11.52 -12.19 6.43
C ILE A 77 -11.35 -10.68 6.21
N VAL A 78 -12.43 -9.90 6.25
CA VAL A 78 -12.38 -8.43 6.10
C VAL A 78 -11.62 -7.79 7.26
N LEU A 79 -11.95 -8.16 8.50
CA LEU A 79 -11.30 -7.62 9.70
C LEU A 79 -9.80 -7.92 9.71
N ARG A 80 -9.41 -9.15 9.36
CA ARG A 80 -8.01 -9.52 9.29
C ARG A 80 -7.29 -8.83 8.13
N GLY A 81 -7.98 -8.59 7.01
CA GLY A 81 -7.50 -7.73 5.93
C GLY A 81 -7.17 -6.32 6.41
N ALA A 82 -8.08 -5.68 7.16
CA ALA A 82 -7.85 -4.38 7.77
C ALA A 82 -6.63 -4.37 8.70
N LEU A 83 -6.47 -5.43 9.52
CA LEU A 83 -5.31 -5.60 10.40
C LEU A 83 -4.01 -5.75 9.61
N LEU A 84 -4.01 -6.51 8.51
CA LEU A 84 -2.85 -6.64 7.64
C LEU A 84 -2.49 -5.31 6.97
N GLY A 85 -3.49 -4.59 6.46
CA GLY A 85 -3.31 -3.28 5.81
C GLY A 85 -2.86 -2.17 6.76
N THR A 86 -3.01 -2.35 8.08
CA THR A 86 -2.56 -1.39 9.09
C THR A 86 -1.27 -1.87 9.73
N LEU A 87 -1.31 -2.96 10.50
CA LEU A 87 -0.17 -3.49 11.25
C LEU A 87 0.90 -4.10 10.34
N GLY A 88 0.49 -4.84 9.31
CA GLY A 88 1.44 -5.42 8.35
C GLY A 88 2.19 -4.34 7.58
N VAL A 89 1.46 -3.32 7.10
CA VAL A 89 2.06 -2.17 6.41
C VAL A 89 2.94 -1.34 7.34
N ALA A 90 2.54 -1.16 8.61
CA ALA A 90 3.37 -0.51 9.62
C ALA A 90 4.68 -1.27 9.86
N LEU A 91 4.63 -2.60 9.92
CA LEU A 91 5.80 -3.45 10.06
C LEU A 91 6.74 -3.32 8.86
N VAL A 92 6.22 -3.33 7.63
CA VAL A 92 7.02 -3.09 6.42
C VAL A 92 7.68 -1.71 6.48
N GLY A 93 6.93 -0.67 6.87
CA GLY A 93 7.48 0.68 7.03
C GLY A 93 8.56 0.77 8.11
N LEU A 94 8.41 0.04 9.21
CA LEU A 94 9.43 -0.05 10.26
C LEU A 94 10.69 -0.75 9.76
N ILE A 95 10.55 -1.86 9.05
CA ILE A 95 11.68 -2.59 8.43
C ILE A 95 12.40 -1.67 7.44
N ALA A 96 11.66 -0.96 6.59
CA ALA A 96 12.22 0.01 5.65
C ALA A 96 12.98 1.13 6.39
N HIS A 97 12.39 1.69 7.45
CA HIS A 97 13.02 2.72 8.27
C HIS A 97 14.36 2.24 8.86
N LEU A 98 14.36 1.05 9.47
CA LEU A 98 15.56 0.45 10.05
C LEU A 98 16.62 0.16 8.99
N ALA A 99 16.22 -0.38 7.83
CA ALA A 99 17.12 -0.64 6.72
C ALA A 99 17.78 0.64 6.21
N THR A 100 17.03 1.74 6.09
CA THR A 100 17.61 3.02 5.62
C THR A 100 18.60 3.65 6.60
N ARG A 101 18.46 3.38 7.91
CA ARG A 101 19.43 3.83 8.92
C ARG A 101 20.80 3.17 8.76
N VAL A 102 20.84 1.89 8.37
CA VAL A 102 22.10 1.18 8.07
C VAL A 102 22.88 1.89 6.96
N PHE A 103 22.19 2.60 6.08
CA PHE A 103 22.77 3.33 4.96
C PHE A 103 23.05 4.82 5.25
N GLY A 104 22.91 5.26 6.50
CA GLY A 104 23.23 6.63 6.93
C GLY A 104 22.14 7.66 6.60
N ILE A 105 20.93 7.23 6.25
CA ILE A 105 19.81 8.12 5.92
C ILE A 105 18.87 8.23 7.12
N ALA A 106 18.77 9.42 7.70
CA ALA A 106 17.98 9.67 8.91
C ALA A 106 16.72 10.47 8.57
N ARG A 107 15.71 9.80 8.00
CA ARG A 107 14.35 10.34 7.89
C ARG A 107 13.57 10.08 9.18
N PRO A 108 12.61 10.94 9.58
CA PRO A 108 11.76 10.64 10.73
C PRO A 108 10.88 9.41 10.49
N LEU A 109 10.65 8.62 11.54
CA LEU A 109 9.87 7.38 11.47
C LEU A 109 8.45 7.64 10.96
N SER A 110 7.79 8.68 11.47
CA SER A 110 6.43 9.04 11.06
C SER A 110 6.32 9.28 9.56
N GLN A 111 7.28 9.99 8.97
CA GLN A 111 7.32 10.25 7.53
C GLN A 111 7.54 8.97 6.72
N THR A 112 8.40 8.08 7.23
CA THR A 112 8.67 6.78 6.58
C THR A 112 7.41 5.92 6.55
N LEU A 113 6.73 5.81 7.70
CA LEU A 113 5.49 5.05 7.84
C LEU A 113 4.37 5.62 6.97
N SER A 114 4.16 6.95 7.00
CA SER A 114 3.15 7.59 6.15
C SER A 114 3.43 7.38 4.67
N ALA A 115 4.69 7.46 4.24
CA ALA A 115 5.04 7.28 2.84
C ALA A 115 4.79 5.86 2.36
N VAL A 116 5.17 4.86 3.16
CA VAL A 116 4.91 3.44 2.87
C VAL A 116 3.41 3.13 2.88
N ALA A 117 2.64 3.67 3.83
CA ALA A 117 1.20 3.43 3.88
C ALA A 117 0.46 4.06 2.69
N LEU A 118 0.82 5.28 2.29
CA LEU A 118 0.22 5.96 1.14
C LEU A 118 0.57 5.33 -0.21
N ALA A 119 1.67 4.58 -0.31
CA ALA A 119 2.01 3.84 -1.53
C ALA A 119 0.94 2.80 -1.93
N TYR A 120 0.11 2.35 -0.97
CA TYR A 120 -1.06 1.49 -1.21
C TYR A 120 -2.28 2.24 -1.76
N GLY A 121 -2.16 3.53 -2.08
CA GLY A 121 -3.23 4.30 -2.72
C GLY A 121 -3.71 3.67 -4.04
N GLY A 122 -2.80 3.06 -4.81
CA GLY A 122 -3.16 2.32 -6.02
C GLY A 122 -4.03 1.10 -5.71
N ALA A 123 -3.65 0.31 -4.70
CA ALA A 123 -4.44 -0.82 -4.22
C ALA A 123 -5.82 -0.40 -3.73
N LEU A 124 -5.96 0.77 -3.09
CA LEU A 124 -7.26 1.29 -2.67
C LEU A 124 -8.15 1.60 -3.88
N VAL A 125 -7.63 2.32 -4.88
CA VAL A 125 -8.38 2.68 -6.09
C VAL A 125 -8.86 1.42 -6.81
N TYR A 126 -7.95 0.47 -7.08
CA TYR A 126 -8.31 -0.81 -7.70
C TYR A 126 -9.24 -1.66 -6.81
N GLY A 127 -9.07 -1.60 -5.50
CA GLY A 127 -9.94 -2.27 -4.53
C GLY A 127 -11.38 -1.76 -4.59
N VAL A 128 -11.58 -0.44 -4.64
CA VAL A 128 -12.90 0.18 -4.76
C VAL A 128 -13.55 -0.11 -6.11
N VAL A 129 -12.79 -0.01 -7.21
CA VAL A 129 -13.28 -0.34 -8.56
C VAL A 129 -13.67 -1.81 -8.64
N GLY A 130 -12.81 -2.71 -8.17
CA GLY A 130 -13.07 -4.14 -8.13
C GLY A 130 -14.29 -4.49 -7.29
N LEU A 131 -14.41 -3.91 -6.08
CA LEU A 131 -15.58 -4.12 -5.22
C LEU A 131 -16.87 -3.62 -5.88
N SER A 132 -16.83 -2.49 -6.58
CA SER A 132 -17.99 -1.97 -7.31
C SER A 132 -18.44 -2.93 -8.42
N LEU A 133 -17.49 -3.49 -9.18
CA LEU A 133 -17.77 -4.52 -10.19
C LEU A 133 -18.28 -5.83 -9.57
N ASN A 134 -17.70 -6.23 -8.42
CA ASN A 134 -18.12 -7.39 -7.67
C ASN A 134 -19.59 -7.30 -7.24
N LEU A 135 -20.00 -6.14 -6.73
CA LEU A 135 -21.36 -5.91 -6.23
C LEU A 135 -22.38 -5.73 -7.37
N THR A 136 -21.97 -5.12 -8.49
CA THR A 136 -22.89 -4.84 -9.62
C THR A 136 -23.02 -5.98 -10.62
N LEU A 137 -21.92 -6.67 -10.92
CA LEU A 137 -21.87 -7.72 -11.95
C LEU A 137 -21.80 -9.13 -11.38
N GLY A 138 -21.59 -9.28 -10.06
CA GLY A 138 -21.39 -10.59 -9.42
C GLY A 138 -20.08 -11.28 -9.83
N TRP A 139 -19.14 -10.55 -10.45
CA TRP A 139 -17.89 -11.11 -10.95
C TRP A 139 -16.91 -11.41 -9.82
N ALA A 140 -16.10 -12.47 -10.00
CA ALA A 140 -14.98 -12.78 -9.12
C ALA A 140 -13.83 -11.79 -9.35
N THR A 141 -13.75 -10.77 -8.50
CA THR A 141 -12.81 -9.64 -8.69
C THR A 141 -11.62 -9.65 -7.73
N ALA A 142 -11.61 -10.54 -6.74
CA ALA A 142 -10.53 -10.58 -5.75
C ALA A 142 -9.16 -10.74 -6.41
N VAL A 143 -9.05 -11.63 -7.39
CA VAL A 143 -7.80 -11.86 -8.13
C VAL A 143 -7.58 -10.79 -9.20
N SER A 144 -8.60 -10.46 -10.00
CA SER A 144 -8.43 -9.58 -11.17
C SER A 144 -8.22 -8.12 -10.80
N SER A 145 -8.85 -7.63 -9.73
CA SER A 145 -8.77 -6.23 -9.28
C SER A 145 -7.97 -6.09 -7.99
N GLY A 146 -8.14 -7.02 -7.04
CA GLY A 146 -7.44 -6.95 -5.76
C GLY A 146 -5.94 -7.21 -5.88
N LEU A 147 -5.55 -8.36 -6.41
CA LEU A 147 -4.12 -8.69 -6.62
C LEU A 147 -3.45 -7.70 -7.59
N THR A 148 -4.15 -7.32 -8.66
CA THR A 148 -3.66 -6.31 -9.62
C THR A 148 -3.42 -4.97 -8.94
N GLY A 149 -4.30 -4.53 -8.03
CA GLY A 149 -4.12 -3.31 -7.26
C GLY A 149 -2.87 -3.34 -6.35
N LEU A 150 -2.60 -4.47 -5.71
CA LEU A 150 -1.38 -4.66 -4.92
C LEU A 150 -0.12 -4.62 -5.79
N LEU A 151 -0.15 -5.28 -6.95
CA LEU A 151 0.97 -5.24 -7.91
C LEU A 151 1.18 -3.82 -8.44
N TRP A 152 0.11 -3.07 -8.72
CA TRP A 152 0.19 -1.67 -9.12
C TRP A 152 0.80 -0.79 -8.03
N SER A 153 0.62 -1.13 -6.76
CA SER A 153 1.21 -0.39 -5.64
C SER A 153 2.73 -0.58 -5.52
N LEU A 154 3.32 -1.56 -6.22
CA LEU A 154 4.77 -1.81 -6.17
C LEU A 154 5.59 -0.70 -6.81
N GLY A 155 5.10 -0.07 -7.89
CA GLY A 155 5.80 1.06 -8.54
C GLY A 155 5.95 2.27 -7.61
N PRO A 156 4.84 2.79 -7.04
CA PRO A 156 4.86 3.83 -6.02
C PRO A 156 5.68 3.45 -4.78
N MET A 157 5.56 2.20 -4.32
CA MET A 157 6.36 1.70 -3.20
C MET A 157 7.86 1.73 -3.52
N PHE A 158 8.26 1.28 -4.69
CA PHE A 158 9.63 1.35 -5.15
C PHE A 158 10.14 2.79 -5.23
N ALA A 159 9.33 3.72 -5.74
CA ALA A 159 9.69 5.14 -5.78
C ALA A 159 9.94 5.71 -4.38
N VAL A 160 9.04 5.43 -3.44
CA VAL A 160 9.18 5.82 -2.02
C VAL A 160 10.43 5.22 -1.40
N LEU A 161 10.64 3.91 -1.54
CA LEU A 161 11.78 3.22 -0.97
C LEU A 161 13.10 3.66 -1.60
N ARG A 162 13.11 4.01 -2.89
CA ARG A 162 14.28 4.57 -3.57
C ARG A 162 14.64 5.95 -3.03
N GLU A 163 13.65 6.79 -2.77
CA GLU A 163 13.87 8.09 -2.14
C GLU A 163 14.38 7.94 -0.70
N LEU A 164 13.77 7.06 0.07
CA LEU A 164 14.19 6.74 1.44
C LEU A 164 15.60 6.09 1.48
N ALA A 165 15.98 5.33 0.46
CA ALA A 165 17.31 4.72 0.30
C ALA A 165 18.33 5.64 -0.39
N GLY A 166 18.02 6.93 -0.58
CA GLY A 166 18.97 7.92 -1.11
C GLY A 166 19.36 7.66 -2.55
N GLY A 167 18.42 7.16 -3.37
CA GLY A 167 18.62 6.87 -4.78
C GLY A 167 19.12 5.46 -5.10
N ARG A 168 19.40 4.62 -4.09
CA ARG A 168 19.93 3.26 -4.28
C ARG A 168 18.84 2.29 -4.75
N ALA A 169 18.71 2.17 -6.08
CA ALA A 169 17.69 1.33 -6.72
C ALA A 169 17.72 -0.14 -6.27
N GLY A 170 18.91 -0.73 -6.05
CA GLY A 170 19.01 -2.14 -5.62
C GLY A 170 18.40 -2.39 -4.23
N VAL A 171 18.64 -1.50 -3.27
CA VAL A 171 18.06 -1.60 -1.92
C VAL A 171 16.55 -1.39 -1.96
N ALA A 172 16.10 -0.42 -2.76
CA ALA A 172 14.68 -0.15 -2.93
C ALA A 172 13.94 -1.32 -3.58
N ALA A 173 14.53 -1.96 -4.61
CA ALA A 173 13.97 -3.13 -5.25
C ALA A 173 13.86 -4.29 -4.25
N LEU A 174 14.93 -4.58 -3.50
CA LEU A 174 14.94 -5.63 -2.48
C LEU A 174 13.84 -5.40 -1.43
N LEU A 175 13.76 -4.18 -0.86
CA LEU A 175 12.77 -3.84 0.16
C LEU A 175 11.34 -3.87 -0.40
N ALA A 176 11.13 -3.40 -1.64
CA ALA A 176 9.82 -3.44 -2.30
C ALA A 176 9.37 -4.89 -2.55
N SER A 177 10.28 -5.74 -3.04
CA SER A 177 10.00 -7.16 -3.30
C SER A 177 9.75 -7.94 -2.02
N LEU A 178 10.58 -7.75 -0.98
CA LEU A 178 10.40 -8.43 0.30
C LEU A 178 9.13 -7.94 1.02
N GLY A 179 8.91 -6.62 1.09
CA GLY A 179 7.72 -6.05 1.72
C GLY A 179 6.43 -6.41 0.98
N GLY A 180 6.43 -6.28 -0.36
CA GLY A 180 5.31 -6.68 -1.21
C GLY A 180 5.03 -8.18 -1.13
N GLY A 181 6.07 -9.00 -1.21
CA GLY A 181 5.97 -10.46 -1.08
C GLY A 181 5.44 -10.88 0.29
N ALA A 182 5.94 -10.28 1.37
CA ALA A 182 5.47 -10.55 2.73
C ALA A 182 3.99 -10.19 2.92
N LEU A 183 3.54 -9.07 2.34
CA LEU A 183 2.14 -8.66 2.44
C LEU A 183 1.22 -9.49 1.54
N LEU A 184 1.67 -9.89 0.35
CA LEU A 184 0.94 -10.82 -0.51
C LEU A 184 0.78 -12.18 0.17
N PHE A 185 1.87 -12.69 0.75
CA PHE A 185 1.85 -13.94 1.50
C PHE A 185 0.97 -13.85 2.75
N GLY A 186 1.08 -12.73 3.49
CA GLY A 186 0.22 -12.44 4.62
C GLY A 186 -1.25 -12.40 4.22
N TRP A 187 -1.59 -11.76 3.10
CA TRP A 187 -2.95 -11.71 2.58
C TRP A 187 -3.47 -13.09 2.20
N PHE A 188 -2.65 -13.89 1.53
CA PHE A 188 -2.99 -15.28 1.21
C PHE A 188 -3.31 -16.08 2.47
N LEU A 189 -2.43 -16.07 3.48
CA LEU A 189 -2.63 -16.81 4.73
C LEU A 189 -3.86 -16.36 5.51
N VAL A 190 -4.19 -15.07 5.44
CA VAL A 190 -5.19 -14.44 6.30
C VAL A 190 -6.58 -14.41 5.65
N GLY A 191 -6.62 -14.33 4.32
CA GLY A 191 -7.84 -14.15 3.54
C GLY A 191 -8.28 -15.35 2.71
N VAL A 192 -7.35 -16.13 2.16
CA VAL A 192 -7.68 -17.21 1.19
C VAL A 192 -7.30 -18.60 1.71
N GLY A 193 -6.24 -18.71 2.52
CA GLY A 193 -5.67 -19.98 2.98
C GLY A 193 -6.31 -20.58 4.24
N THR A 194 -7.46 -20.08 4.67
CA THR A 194 -8.22 -20.57 5.84
C THR A 194 -9.61 -20.99 5.43
#